data_AF-A0A285V8E1-F1
#
_entry.id   AF-A0A285V8E1-F1
#
_cell.length_a   1.000
_cell.length_b   1.000
_cell.length_c   1.000
_cell.angle_alpha   90.00
_cell.angle_beta   90.00
_cell.angle_gamma   90.00
#
_symmetry.space_group_name_H-M   'P 1'
#
loop_
_entity.id
_entity.type
_entity.pdbx_description
1 polymer ?
#
loop_
_entity_poly.entity_id
_entity_poly.type
_entity_poly.pdbx_seq_one_letter_code
_entity_poly.pdbx_strand_id
1 'polypeptide(L)' 'MTTSTLERPDVRTAPDDAHHATWTCENCRTETRAVRKRCTDCGTSRY' A
#
# COMPACT_ATOMS: atom_id res chain seq x y z
N MET A 1 -17.00 28.34 31.88
CA MET A 1 -16.10 28.54 30.72
C MET A 1 -15.77 27.16 30.18
N THR A 2 -16.40 26.77 29.08
CA THR A 2 -16.32 25.43 28.48
C THR A 2 -15.16 25.37 27.50
N THR A 3 -14.05 24.75 27.88
CA THR A 3 -12.96 24.46 26.93
C THR A 3 -13.14 23.04 26.40
N SER A 4 -13.96 22.92 25.34
CA SER A 4 -13.94 21.75 24.46
C SER A 4 -12.63 21.76 23.70
N THR A 5 -11.66 20.98 24.18
CA THR A 5 -10.48 20.63 23.40
C THR A 5 -10.92 19.68 22.29
N LEU A 6 -10.97 20.20 21.07
CA LEU A 6 -11.12 19.42 19.84
C LEU A 6 -10.05 18.32 19.82
N GLU A 7 -10.48 17.06 19.98
CA GLU A 7 -9.64 15.90 19.76
C GLU A 7 -9.22 15.91 18.29
N ARG A 8 -7.96 16.27 18.07
CA ARG A 8 -7.28 16.20 16.79
C ARG A 8 -7.48 14.79 16.23
N PRO A 9 -7.91 14.59 14.98
CA PRO A 9 -7.85 13.28 14.37
C PRO A 9 -6.37 12.92 14.26
N ASP A 10 -5.90 12.12 15.22
CA ASP A 10 -4.61 11.46 15.14
C ASP A 10 -4.74 10.46 13.99
N VAL A 11 -4.39 10.94 12.80
CA VAL A 11 -4.15 10.13 11.61
C VAL A 11 -2.88 9.33 11.90
N ARG A 12 -2.98 8.38 12.84
CA ARG A 12 -1.96 7.38 13.09
C ARG A 12 -2.07 6.35 11.97
N THR A 13 -1.35 6.69 10.91
CA THR A 13 -0.49 5.80 10.12
C THR A 13 -1.04 4.41 9.82
N ALA A 14 -1.38 4.28 8.54
CA ALA A 14 -1.43 3.09 7.72
C ALA A 14 -2.55 2.08 8.06
N PRO A 15 -3.52 1.87 7.15
CA PRO A 15 -4.47 0.79 7.29
C PRO A 15 -3.74 -0.55 7.29
N ASP A 16 -4.46 -1.55 7.78
CA ASP A 16 -4.28 -2.99 7.72
C ASP A 16 -3.93 -3.54 6.31
N ASP A 17 -2.90 -3.02 5.64
CA ASP A 17 -2.55 -3.33 4.25
C ASP A 17 -1.41 -4.36 4.15
N ALA A 18 -0.94 -4.86 5.29
CA ALA A 18 0.07 -5.93 5.33
C ALA A 18 -0.46 -7.26 4.75
N HIS A 19 -1.79 -7.44 4.66
CA HIS A 19 -2.40 -8.62 4.04
C HIS A 19 -2.47 -8.56 2.50
N HIS A 20 -2.24 -7.38 1.91
CA HIS A 20 -2.30 -7.17 0.47
C HIS A 20 -1.01 -6.56 -0.06
N ALA A 21 0.14 -7.03 0.42
CA ALA A 21 1.42 -6.63 -0.15
C ALA A 21 1.39 -6.76 -1.68
N THR A 22 1.48 -5.62 -2.38
CA THR A 22 1.68 -5.51 -3.81
C THR A 22 3.08 -4.96 -4.07
N TRP A 23 3.58 -5.16 -5.29
CA TRP A 23 4.82 -4.57 -5.77
C TRP A 23 4.57 -3.92 -7.10
N THR A 24 5.15 -2.74 -7.28
CA THR A 24 5.13 -2.03 -8.54
C THR A 24 6.16 -2.64 -9.47
N CYS A 25 5.74 -3.03 -10.68
CA CYS A 25 6.64 -3.55 -11.70
C CYS A 25 7.57 -2.46 -12.23
N GLU A 26 8.88 -2.68 -12.25
CA GLU A 26 9.85 -1.71 -12.79
C GLU A 26 9.76 -1.50 -14.30
N ASN A 27 9.28 -2.51 -15.05
CA ASN A 27 9.13 -2.43 -16.50
C ASN A 27 7.90 -1.62 -16.94
N CYS A 28 6.69 -1.99 -16.50
CA CYS A 28 5.44 -1.34 -16.93
C CYS A 28 4.79 -0.45 -15.86
N ARG A 29 5.35 -0.38 -14.64
CA ARG A 29 4.79 0.35 -13.47
C ARG A 29 3.43 -0.13 -13.00
N THR A 30 2.99 -1.32 -13.42
CA THR A 30 1.75 -1.93 -12.95
C THR A 30 1.92 -2.54 -11.56
N GLU A 31 0.92 -2.34 -10.70
CA GLU A 31 0.85 -2.98 -9.38
C GLU A 31 0.53 -4.47 -9.51
N THR A 32 1.38 -5.30 -8.91
CA THR A 32 1.26 -6.76 -8.96
C THR A 32 1.21 -7.32 -7.55
N ARG A 33 0.42 -8.37 -7.31
CA ARG A 33 0.40 -9.04 -5.99
C ARG A 33 1.78 -9.59 -5.62
N ALA A 34 2.25 -9.36 -4.40
CA ALA A 34 3.54 -9.85 -3.89
C ALA A 34 3.64 -11.37 -3.80
N VAL A 35 2.51 -12.09 -3.76
CA VAL A 35 2.51 -13.56 -3.90
C VAL A 35 3.04 -14.01 -5.27
N ARG A 36 2.94 -13.16 -6.30
CA ARG A 36 3.43 -13.45 -7.65
C ARG A 36 4.83 -12.90 -7.82
N LYS A 37 5.73 -13.77 -8.30
CA LYS A 37 7.10 -13.40 -8.67
C LYS A 37 7.23 -12.75 -10.06
N ARG A 38 6.13 -12.69 -10.80
CA ARG A 38 6.04 -12.10 -12.14
C ARG A 38 4.90 -11.11 -12.22
N CYS A 39 5.13 -10.01 -12.94
CA CYS A 39 4.15 -8.98 -13.23
C CYS A 39 2.96 -9.60 -13.95
N THR A 40 1.74 -9.24 -13.52
CA THR A 40 0.52 -9.78 -14.13
C THR A 40 0.24 -9.24 -15.53
N ASP A 41 0.89 -8.15 -15.91
CA ASP A 41 0.62 -7.39 -17.12
C ASP A 41 1.69 -7.66 -18.18
N CYS A 42 2.95 -7.34 -17.89
CA CYS A 42 4.06 -7.53 -18.84
C CYS A 42 4.86 -8.82 -18.65
N GLY A 43 4.60 -9.61 -17.59
CA GLY A 43 5.35 -10.83 -17.29
C GLY A 43 6.77 -10.63 -16.73
N THR A 44 7.21 -9.40 -16.51
CA THR A 44 8.51 -9.08 -15.88
C THR A 44 8.65 -9.78 -14.54
N SER A 45 9.79 -10.42 -14.31
CA SER A 45 10.04 -11.14 -13.06
C SER A 45 10.74 -10.22 -12.07
N ARG A 46 10.28 -10.18 -10.82
CA ARG A 46 10.99 -9.51 -9.71
C ARG A 46 11.92 -10.54 -9.08
N TYR A 47 13.17 -10.60 -9.56
CA TYR A 47 14.23 -11.48 -9.07
C TYR A 47 15.56 -10.74 -9.06
#